data_AF-A0A1Z8AWE8-F1
#
_entry.id   AF-A0A1Z8AWE8-F1
#
_cell.length_a   1.000
_cell.length_b   1.000
_cell.length_c   1.000
_cell.angle_alpha   90.00
_cell.angle_beta   90.00
_cell.angle_gamma   90.00
#
_symmetry.space_group_name_H-M   'P 1'
#
loop_
_entity.id
_entity.type
_entity.pdbx_description
1 polymer ?
#
loop_
_entity_poly.entity_id
_entity_poly.type
_entity_poly.pdbx_seq_one_letter_code
_entity_poly.pdbx_strand_id
1 'polypeptide(L)'
;IFYVGCGPYAPLFTLVAPLFSPNEIQFELLEINPSSVEAAQKLIEHLDLTAYLTKIHTADAITFHLEEPEKIDILISETLDCMLFRECYVPILANLVPQLQEDTLVIPENVVINLSFLTNSIKETNYQEEIYGSIMDVKDVLKEYTDQPLPSRVMNFKVDLKPYNMAQFDRILIDTRVQVLNDIWLHRGHSSLTIPFEIPLEQPFNYRYLNFDYYIDPEIELKCSVE
;
A
#
# COMPACT_ATOMS: atom_id res chain seq x y z
N ILE A 1 5.66 17.35 8.40
CA ILE A 1 5.18 15.98 8.11
C ILE A 1 3.80 16.09 7.47
N PHE A 2 3.60 15.50 6.29
CA PHE A 2 2.30 15.43 5.63
C PHE A 2 1.74 14.01 5.78
N TYR A 3 0.59 13.86 6.43
CA TYR A 3 0.02 12.55 6.77
C TYR A 3 -1.35 12.38 6.13
N VAL A 4 -1.44 11.38 5.26
CA VAL A 4 -2.61 11.04 4.45
C VAL A 4 -3.33 9.84 5.06
N GLY A 5 -4.62 10.03 5.30
CA GLY A 5 -5.49 9.09 6.01
C GLY A 5 -5.57 9.44 7.49
N CYS A 6 -6.80 9.58 7.99
CA CYS A 6 -7.10 9.88 9.38
C CYS A 6 -8.00 8.80 10.00
N GLY A 7 -7.83 7.51 9.67
CA GLY A 7 -8.69 6.42 10.17
C GLY A 7 -7.95 5.43 11.07
N PRO A 8 -8.45 5.04 12.26
CA PRO A 8 -9.56 5.62 13.05
C PRO A 8 -9.07 6.78 13.93
N TYR A 9 -8.73 7.90 13.27
CA TYR A 9 -8.47 9.24 13.81
C TYR A 9 -7.01 9.63 14.02
N ALA A 10 -6.17 9.31 13.05
CA ALA A 10 -4.77 9.72 12.94
C ALA A 10 -3.87 9.14 14.06
N PRO A 11 -3.79 7.80 14.19
CA PRO A 11 -2.99 7.15 15.23
C PRO A 11 -1.51 7.53 15.17
N LEU A 12 -0.91 7.64 13.98
CA LEU A 12 0.50 8.02 13.87
C LEU A 12 0.74 9.45 14.38
N PHE A 13 -0.18 10.38 14.10
CA PHE A 13 -0.13 11.70 14.71
C PHE A 13 -0.27 11.62 16.24
N THR A 14 -1.35 11.02 16.73
CA THR A 14 -1.70 11.07 18.16
C THR A 14 -0.72 10.30 19.06
N LEU A 15 -0.11 9.23 18.57
CA LEU A 15 0.84 8.41 19.32
C LEU A 15 2.29 8.90 19.21
N VAL A 16 2.68 9.49 18.08
CA VAL A 16 4.07 9.89 17.84
C VAL A 16 4.30 11.35 18.18
N ALA A 17 3.35 12.25 17.90
CA ALA A 17 3.51 13.68 18.19
C ALA A 17 3.97 13.97 19.65
N PRO A 18 3.41 13.32 20.69
CA PRO A 18 3.78 13.59 22.09
C PRO A 18 5.21 13.17 22.47
N LEU A 19 5.91 12.41 21.62
CA LEU A 19 7.29 11.98 21.87
C LEU A 19 8.32 13.07 21.57
N PHE A 20 7.88 14.20 21.01
CA PHE A 20 8.70 15.34 20.61
C PHE A 20 8.09 16.63 21.14
N SER A 21 8.76 17.76 20.99
CA SER A 21 8.17 19.07 21.18
C SER A 21 7.52 19.59 19.89
N PRO A 22 6.52 20.50 19.97
CA PRO A 22 5.93 21.12 18.78
C PRO A 22 6.93 21.91 17.94
N ASN A 23 8.06 22.32 18.50
CA ASN A 23 9.11 23.02 17.73
C ASN A 23 9.99 22.05 16.95
N GLU A 24 9.97 20.75 17.27
CA GLU A 24 10.73 19.71 16.57
C GLU A 24 9.93 19.10 15.42
N ILE A 25 8.61 18.93 15.59
CA ILE A 25 7.75 18.35 14.56
C ILE A 25 6.42 19.09 14.43
N GLN A 26 5.93 19.14 13.19
CA GLN A 26 4.65 19.69 12.80
C GLN A 26 3.99 18.80 11.76
N PHE A 27 2.67 18.68 11.85
CA PHE A 27 1.87 17.84 10.96
C PHE A 27 0.83 18.65 10.19
N GLU A 28 0.67 18.26 8.93
CA GLU A 28 -0.51 18.49 8.13
C GLU A 28 -1.22 17.15 7.92
N LEU A 29 -2.53 17.14 8.10
CA LEU A 29 -3.38 15.96 7.96
C LEU A 29 -4.25 16.09 6.72
N LEU A 30 -4.40 15.02 5.94
CA LEU A 30 -5.28 14.96 4.77
C LEU A 30 -6.21 13.76 4.87
N GLU A 31 -7.52 14.00 4.75
CA GLU A 31 -8.54 12.96 4.82
C GLU A 31 -9.71 13.30 3.91
N ILE A 32 -10.27 12.31 3.21
CA ILE A 32 -11.40 12.51 2.30
C ILE A 32 -12.74 12.50 3.05
N ASN A 33 -12.84 11.74 4.13
CA ASN A 33 -14.06 11.60 4.92
C ASN A 33 -14.20 12.72 5.97
N PRO A 34 -15.18 13.64 5.83
CA PRO A 34 -15.37 14.74 6.78
C PRO A 34 -15.70 14.29 8.19
N SER A 35 -16.37 13.14 8.37
CA SER A 35 -16.65 12.60 9.70
C SER A 35 -15.38 12.11 10.40
N SER A 36 -14.41 11.57 9.65
CA SER A 36 -13.10 11.19 10.18
C SER A 36 -12.29 12.43 10.60
N VAL A 37 -12.34 13.49 9.81
CA VAL A 37 -11.72 14.79 10.15
C VAL A 37 -12.28 15.34 11.46
N GLU A 38 -13.60 15.40 11.60
CA GLU A 38 -14.24 15.92 12.82
C GLU A 38 -13.85 15.12 14.06
N ALA A 39 -13.82 13.80 13.95
CA ALA A 39 -13.44 12.93 15.06
C ALA A 39 -11.95 13.04 15.40
N ALA A 40 -11.06 13.15 14.41
CA ALA A 40 -9.63 13.43 14.62
C ALA A 40 -9.41 14.77 15.31
N GLN A 41 -10.05 15.85 14.86
CA GLN A 41 -9.96 17.16 15.51
C GLN A 41 -10.35 17.10 17.00
N LYS A 42 -11.49 16.45 17.31
CA LYS A 42 -11.92 16.27 18.70
C LYS A 42 -10.88 15.51 19.52
N LEU A 43 -10.34 14.41 18.99
CA LEU A 43 -9.34 13.62 19.70
C LEU A 43 -8.06 14.43 19.95
N ILE A 44 -7.57 15.16 18.95
CA ILE A 44 -6.37 16.01 19.02
C ILE A 44 -6.54 17.09 20.10
N GLU A 45 -7.70 17.74 20.14
CA GLU A 45 -8.02 18.75 21.16
C GLU A 45 -8.07 18.14 22.57
N HIS A 46 -8.71 16.99 22.75
CA HIS A 46 -8.83 16.33 24.06
C HIS A 46 -7.50 15.79 24.59
N LEU A 47 -6.54 15.51 23.71
CA LEU A 47 -5.19 15.06 24.06
C LEU A 47 -4.20 16.23 24.20
N ASP A 48 -4.67 17.49 24.09
CA ASP A 48 -3.83 18.70 24.12
C ASP A 48 -2.72 18.71 23.05
N LEU A 49 -2.99 18.14 21.86
CA LEU A 49 -2.02 18.00 20.77
C LEU A 49 -2.14 19.06 19.66
N THR A 50 -3.01 20.05 19.83
CA THR A 50 -3.25 21.09 18.81
C THR A 50 -1.98 21.84 18.40
N ALA A 51 -0.99 21.98 19.31
CA ALA A 51 0.27 22.67 19.00
C ALA A 51 1.13 21.97 17.94
N TYR A 52 0.92 20.67 17.68
CA TYR A 52 1.64 19.89 16.66
C TYR A 52 0.97 19.92 15.28
N LEU A 53 -0.24 20.50 15.17
CA LEU A 53 -1.05 20.49 13.96
C LEU A 53 -1.04 21.87 13.31
N THR A 54 -0.47 21.99 12.11
CA THR A 54 -0.55 23.23 11.32
C THR A 54 -1.86 23.32 10.55
N LYS A 55 -2.30 22.20 9.96
CA LYS A 55 -3.48 22.17 9.09
C LYS A 55 -4.11 20.79 9.00
N ILE A 56 -5.42 20.78 8.78
CA ILE A 56 -6.17 19.58 8.39
C ILE A 56 -6.98 19.88 7.14
N HIS A 57 -6.84 19.01 6.14
CA HIS A 57 -7.45 19.12 4.83
C HIS A 57 -8.53 18.06 4.67
N THR A 58 -9.72 18.48 4.28
CA THR A 58 -10.80 17.57 3.87
C THR A 58 -10.86 17.51 2.35
N ALA A 59 -10.11 16.60 1.72
CA ALA A 59 -9.99 16.52 0.27
C ALA A 59 -9.53 15.13 -0.21
N ASP A 60 -9.64 14.89 -1.51
CA ASP A 60 -9.21 13.64 -2.14
C ASP A 60 -7.71 13.67 -2.46
N ALA A 61 -6.97 12.78 -1.82
CA ALA A 61 -5.51 12.67 -1.96
C ALA A 61 -5.03 12.26 -3.35
N ILE A 62 -5.88 11.64 -4.18
CA ILE A 62 -5.49 11.27 -5.57
C ILE A 62 -5.45 12.49 -6.51
N THR A 63 -6.04 13.62 -6.10
CA THR A 63 -6.04 14.88 -6.89
C THR A 63 -5.55 16.09 -6.09
N PHE A 64 -5.10 15.86 -4.86
CA PHE A 64 -4.69 16.94 -3.96
C PHE A 64 -3.40 17.60 -4.44
N HIS A 65 -3.37 18.93 -4.40
CA HIS A 65 -2.19 19.73 -4.70
C HIS A 65 -1.60 20.30 -3.41
N LEU A 66 -0.32 20.01 -3.17
CA LEU A 66 0.40 20.49 -2.00
C LEU A 66 0.65 22.00 -2.12
N GLU A 67 0.38 22.75 -1.05
CA GLU A 67 0.55 24.21 -1.04
C GLU A 67 2.02 24.62 -0.90
N GLU A 68 2.77 23.95 -0.02
CA GLU A 68 4.18 24.23 0.29
C GLU A 68 4.99 22.91 0.32
N PRO A 69 5.10 22.18 -0.81
CA PRO A 69 5.72 20.86 -0.86
C PRO A 69 7.19 20.86 -0.40
N GLU A 70 7.91 21.96 -0.58
CA GLU A 70 9.29 22.14 -0.14
C GLU A 70 9.48 22.13 1.39
N LYS A 71 8.40 22.24 2.16
CA LYS A 71 8.42 22.15 3.63
C LYS A 71 8.12 20.75 4.16
N ILE A 72 7.86 19.79 3.28
CA ILE A 72 7.46 18.44 3.69
C ILE A 72 8.69 17.55 3.75
N ASP A 73 9.18 17.30 4.97
CA ASP A 73 10.30 16.38 5.19
C ASP A 73 9.88 14.90 5.13
N ILE A 74 8.62 14.60 5.47
CA ILE A 74 8.09 13.24 5.55
C ILE A 74 6.65 13.22 5.03
N LEU A 75 6.36 12.35 4.07
CA LEU A 75 5.03 11.90 3.66
C LEU A 75 4.70 10.57 4.34
N ILE A 76 3.56 10.48 5.01
CA ILE A 76 3.02 9.24 5.58
C ILE A 76 1.70 8.93 4.87
N SER A 77 1.54 7.73 4.32
CA SER A 77 0.27 7.27 3.74
C SER A 77 -0.21 5.98 4.42
N GLU A 78 -1.20 6.11 5.30
CA GLU A 78 -1.89 4.98 5.96
C GLU A 78 -3.17 4.64 5.19
N THR A 79 -3.02 4.40 3.89
CA THR A 79 -4.13 4.16 2.96
C THR A 79 -3.85 2.89 2.15
N LEU A 80 -3.48 1.84 2.87
CA LEU A 80 -3.08 0.53 2.36
C LEU A 80 -3.94 -0.59 2.97
N ASP A 81 -4.41 -1.52 2.13
CA ASP A 81 -4.87 -2.84 2.53
C ASP A 81 -3.95 -3.92 1.93
N CYS A 82 -4.06 -5.15 2.44
CA CYS A 82 -3.41 -6.31 1.85
C CYS A 82 -3.77 -6.45 0.35
N MET A 83 -2.81 -6.91 -0.43
CA MET A 83 -2.84 -7.01 -1.89
C MET A 83 -3.01 -5.69 -2.64
N LEU A 84 -2.85 -4.54 -1.94
CA LEU A 84 -3.17 -3.21 -2.47
C LEU A 84 -4.64 -3.14 -2.94
N PHE A 85 -5.53 -3.86 -2.24
CA PHE A 85 -6.95 -3.91 -2.57
C PHE A 85 -7.71 -2.75 -1.90
N ARG A 86 -8.83 -2.29 -2.48
CA ARG A 86 -9.79 -1.29 -1.94
C ARG A 86 -9.26 0.11 -1.66
N GLU A 87 -8.05 0.26 -1.14
CA GLU A 87 -7.49 1.53 -0.71
C GLU A 87 -6.56 2.13 -1.76
N CYS A 88 -6.58 3.46 -1.84
CA CYS A 88 -5.96 4.23 -2.91
C CYS A 88 -4.44 4.42 -2.78
N TYR A 89 -3.69 3.49 -2.16
CA TYR A 89 -2.25 3.67 -1.89
C TYR A 89 -1.45 4.08 -3.14
N VAL A 90 -1.56 3.31 -4.23
CA VAL A 90 -0.82 3.56 -5.47
C VAL A 90 -1.19 4.90 -6.12
N PRO A 91 -2.48 5.22 -6.39
CA PRO A 91 -2.83 6.50 -7.01
C PRO A 91 -2.56 7.71 -6.10
N ILE A 92 -2.64 7.56 -4.77
CA ILE A 92 -2.24 8.63 -3.83
C ILE A 92 -0.76 8.95 -3.99
N LEU A 93 0.11 7.94 -3.96
CA LEU A 93 1.55 8.18 -4.10
C LEU A 93 1.90 8.73 -5.48
N ALA A 94 1.26 8.23 -6.54
CA ALA A 94 1.50 8.76 -7.89
C ALA A 94 1.11 10.24 -8.04
N ASN A 95 0.13 10.72 -7.28
CA ASN A 95 -0.23 12.13 -7.25
C ASN A 95 0.73 12.95 -6.35
N LEU A 96 1.00 12.49 -5.14
CA LEU A 96 1.71 13.29 -4.13
C LEU A 96 3.23 13.23 -4.26
N VAL A 97 3.82 12.07 -4.56
CA VAL A 97 5.28 11.90 -4.61
C VAL A 97 5.96 12.83 -5.64
N PRO A 98 5.44 13.00 -6.87
CA PRO A 98 6.06 13.91 -7.85
C PRO A 98 6.04 15.39 -7.43
N GLN A 99 5.20 15.77 -6.46
CA GLN A 99 5.12 17.15 -5.97
C GLN A 99 6.19 17.44 -4.90
N LEU A 100 6.78 16.42 -4.28
CA LEU A 100 7.70 16.52 -3.15
C LEU A 100 9.17 16.72 -3.58
N GLN A 101 10.03 17.09 -2.63
CA GLN A 101 11.46 17.14 -2.87
C GLN A 101 12.04 15.71 -2.93
N GLU A 102 13.18 15.55 -3.61
CA GLU A 102 13.83 14.24 -3.78
C GLU A 102 14.27 13.62 -2.45
N ASP A 103 14.57 14.45 -1.44
CA ASP A 103 14.98 14.04 -0.10
C ASP A 103 13.82 13.83 0.88
N THR A 104 12.57 14.06 0.47
CA THR A 104 11.39 13.78 1.29
C THR A 104 11.28 12.27 1.56
N LEU A 105 11.18 11.89 2.84
CA LEU A 105 10.95 10.50 3.23
C LEU A 105 9.50 10.10 2.98
N VAL A 106 9.27 8.91 2.43
CA VAL A 106 7.93 8.34 2.24
C VAL A 106 7.77 7.12 3.14
N ILE A 107 6.69 7.07 3.92
CA ILE A 107 6.37 5.97 4.83
C ILE A 107 4.97 5.43 4.53
N PRO A 108 4.80 4.11 4.28
CA PRO A 108 5.87 3.15 4.08
C PRO A 108 6.71 3.46 2.83
N GLU A 109 8.00 3.13 2.87
CA GLU A 109 8.91 3.34 1.75
C GLU A 109 8.46 2.58 0.50
N ASN A 110 8.08 1.30 0.63
CA ASN A 110 7.66 0.49 -0.50
C ASN A 110 6.64 -0.57 -0.11
N VAL A 111 5.85 -1.00 -1.09
CA VAL A 111 4.97 -2.16 -0.98
C VAL A 111 5.26 -3.10 -2.14
N VAL A 112 5.42 -4.38 -1.83
CA VAL A 112 5.77 -5.43 -2.80
C VAL A 112 4.75 -6.56 -2.71
N ILE A 113 4.20 -6.97 -3.85
CA ILE A 113 3.33 -8.12 -3.96
C ILE A 113 4.13 -9.31 -4.47
N ASN A 114 4.10 -10.43 -3.73
CA ASN A 114 4.81 -11.66 -4.09
C ASN A 114 3.83 -12.79 -4.39
N LEU A 115 4.29 -13.71 -5.22
CA LEU A 115 3.59 -14.92 -5.61
C LEU A 115 4.37 -16.15 -5.12
N SER A 116 3.64 -17.14 -4.62
CA SER A 116 4.11 -18.50 -4.41
C SER A 116 3.09 -19.53 -4.92
N PHE A 117 3.54 -20.73 -5.23
CA PHE A 117 2.70 -21.89 -5.53
C PHE A 117 2.64 -22.82 -4.32
N LEU A 118 1.46 -23.33 -3.99
CA LEU A 118 1.25 -24.20 -2.84
C LEU A 118 0.66 -25.55 -3.24
N THR A 119 1.14 -26.61 -2.61
CA THR A 119 0.58 -27.97 -2.79
C THR A 119 -0.78 -28.14 -2.13
N ASN A 120 -1.09 -27.35 -1.11
CA ASN A 120 -2.38 -27.29 -0.40
C ASN A 120 -2.41 -26.00 0.45
N SER A 121 -3.44 -25.79 1.28
CA SER A 121 -3.58 -24.54 2.05
C SER A 121 -2.48 -24.40 3.11
N ILE A 122 -2.04 -23.17 3.38
CA ILE A 122 -1.11 -22.81 4.47
C ILE A 122 -1.64 -23.18 5.87
N LYS A 123 -2.92 -23.53 5.98
CA LYS A 123 -3.54 -24.03 7.22
C LYS A 123 -3.26 -25.51 7.46
N GLU A 124 -2.86 -26.25 6.43
CA GLU A 124 -2.50 -27.66 6.53
C GLU A 124 -1.06 -27.81 7.04
N THR A 125 -0.75 -28.90 7.72
CA THR A 125 0.59 -29.09 8.32
C THR A 125 1.65 -29.58 7.34
N ASN A 126 1.24 -30.11 6.19
CA ASN A 126 2.11 -30.75 5.20
C ASN A 126 2.26 -29.95 3.90
N TYR A 127 1.89 -28.67 3.91
CA TYR A 127 2.03 -27.84 2.71
C TYR A 127 3.49 -27.66 2.31
N GLN A 128 3.70 -27.61 1.00
CA GLN A 128 4.95 -27.17 0.40
C GLN A 128 4.67 -25.88 -0.36
N GLU A 129 5.61 -24.95 -0.25
CA GLU A 129 5.57 -23.65 -0.89
C GLU A 129 6.76 -23.53 -1.84
N GLU A 130 6.48 -23.25 -3.10
CA GLU A 130 7.49 -22.89 -4.11
C GLU A 130 7.36 -21.39 -4.41
N ILE A 131 8.39 -20.63 -4.04
CA ILE A 131 8.40 -19.17 -4.19
C ILE A 131 8.66 -18.82 -5.65
N TYR A 132 7.74 -18.07 -6.27
CA TYR A 132 7.96 -17.47 -7.58
C TYR A 132 8.77 -16.18 -7.46
N GLY A 133 8.37 -15.27 -6.56
CA GLY A 133 8.99 -13.97 -6.35
C GLY A 133 8.01 -12.80 -6.48
N SER A 134 8.56 -11.59 -6.66
CA SER A 134 7.75 -10.37 -6.80
C SER A 134 7.01 -10.34 -8.14
N ILE A 135 5.72 -10.01 -8.08
CA ILE A 135 4.88 -9.74 -9.26
C ILE A 135 4.52 -8.25 -9.38
N MET A 136 4.74 -7.46 -8.31
CA MET A 136 4.54 -6.01 -8.30
C MET A 136 5.48 -5.37 -7.28
N ASP A 137 6.17 -4.31 -7.69
CA ASP A 137 6.89 -3.39 -6.80
C ASP A 137 6.32 -1.98 -7.03
N VAL A 138 5.72 -1.38 -6.00
CA VAL A 138 5.03 -0.09 -6.14
C VAL A 138 5.99 1.02 -6.55
N LYS A 139 7.23 1.05 -6.04
CA LYS A 139 8.21 2.06 -6.48
C LYS A 139 8.50 1.94 -7.96
N ASP A 140 8.62 0.72 -8.49
CA ASP A 140 8.89 0.53 -9.92
C ASP A 140 7.68 0.93 -10.77
N VAL A 141 6.46 0.62 -10.33
CA VAL A 141 5.22 1.12 -10.97
C VAL A 141 5.20 2.65 -10.98
N LEU A 142 5.50 3.33 -9.87
CA LEU A 142 5.49 4.79 -9.81
C LEU A 142 6.56 5.46 -10.70
N LYS A 143 7.73 4.83 -10.86
CA LYS A 143 8.78 5.31 -11.78
C LYS A 143 8.34 5.27 -13.24
N GLU A 144 7.50 4.30 -13.62
CA GLU A 144 6.97 4.23 -14.99
C GLU A 144 6.05 5.41 -15.31
N TYR A 145 5.41 6.01 -14.31
CA TYR A 145 4.38 7.05 -14.50
C TYR A 145 4.73 8.43 -13.92
N THR A 146 6.00 8.73 -13.65
CA THR A 146 6.41 9.98 -12.97
C THR A 146 5.95 11.27 -13.68
N ASP A 147 5.95 11.29 -15.02
CA ASP A 147 5.60 12.47 -15.82
C ASP A 147 4.31 12.32 -16.64
N GLN A 148 3.47 11.32 -16.30
CA GLN A 148 2.28 11.01 -17.08
C GLN A 148 1.10 10.63 -16.17
N PRO A 149 -0.14 10.97 -16.57
CA PRO A 149 -1.32 10.57 -15.80
C PRO A 149 -1.38 9.05 -15.72
N LEU A 150 -1.74 8.53 -14.54
CA LEU A 150 -1.93 7.09 -14.37
C LEU A 150 -3.06 6.60 -15.29
N PRO A 151 -2.83 5.56 -16.10
CA PRO A 151 -3.90 4.87 -16.81
C PRO A 151 -4.79 4.09 -15.82
N SER A 152 -5.97 3.66 -16.26
CA SER A 152 -6.87 2.82 -15.45
C SER A 152 -6.26 1.48 -15.05
N ARG A 153 -5.27 0.99 -15.80
CA ARG A 153 -4.47 -0.20 -15.51
C ARG A 153 -2.99 0.15 -15.55
N VAL A 154 -2.31 0.00 -14.41
CA VAL A 154 -0.94 0.47 -14.20
C VAL A 154 0.08 -0.67 -14.10
N MET A 155 -0.39 -1.92 -14.13
CA MET A 155 0.48 -3.10 -14.15
C MET A 155 -0.16 -4.21 -14.99
N ASN A 156 0.68 -4.91 -15.76
CA ASN A 156 0.38 -6.21 -16.36
C ASN A 156 1.62 -7.09 -16.21
N PHE A 157 1.55 -8.09 -15.32
CA PHE A 157 2.66 -9.00 -15.04
C PHE A 157 2.28 -10.43 -15.43
N LYS A 158 3.11 -11.05 -16.27
CA LYS A 158 2.84 -12.37 -16.86
C LYS A 158 3.83 -13.41 -16.33
N VAL A 159 3.30 -14.42 -15.65
CA VAL A 159 4.06 -15.52 -15.06
C VAL A 159 4.07 -16.69 -16.04
N ASP A 160 5.27 -17.08 -16.49
CA ASP A 160 5.47 -18.26 -17.34
C ASP A 160 5.49 -19.54 -16.48
N LEU A 161 4.50 -20.43 -16.69
CA LEU A 161 4.35 -21.67 -15.92
C LEU A 161 5.15 -22.86 -16.46
N LYS A 162 5.93 -22.71 -17.54
CA LYS A 162 6.70 -23.81 -18.18
C LYS A 162 7.64 -24.51 -17.21
N PRO A 163 8.36 -23.75 -16.36
CA PRO A 163 9.34 -24.35 -15.47
C PRO A 163 8.70 -25.18 -14.35
N TYR A 164 7.39 -25.01 -14.12
CA TYR A 164 6.69 -25.52 -12.95
C TYR A 164 5.84 -26.75 -13.29
N ASN A 165 5.87 -27.75 -12.43
CA ASN A 165 4.97 -28.89 -12.51
C ASN A 165 3.61 -28.55 -11.88
N MET A 166 2.74 -27.85 -12.61
CA MET A 166 1.46 -27.34 -12.08
C MET A 166 0.50 -28.42 -11.58
N ALA A 167 0.71 -29.69 -11.91
CA ALA A 167 -0.09 -30.81 -11.41
C ALA A 167 0.12 -31.08 -9.90
N GLN A 168 1.18 -30.54 -9.29
CA GLN A 168 1.46 -30.69 -7.86
C GLN A 168 0.88 -29.57 -7.00
N PHE A 169 0.41 -28.48 -7.60
CA PHE A 169 -0.04 -27.28 -6.90
C PHE A 169 -1.55 -27.14 -6.94
N ASP A 170 -2.17 -27.07 -5.78
CA ASP A 170 -3.61 -26.88 -5.67
C ASP A 170 -4.00 -25.41 -5.50
N ARG A 171 -3.02 -24.53 -5.21
CA ARG A 171 -3.25 -23.12 -4.90
C ARG A 171 -2.09 -22.24 -5.32
N ILE A 172 -2.38 -20.95 -5.51
CA ILE A 172 -1.38 -19.88 -5.42
C ILE A 172 -1.59 -19.07 -4.14
N LEU A 173 -0.50 -18.43 -3.71
CA LEU A 173 -0.46 -17.55 -2.56
C LEU A 173 0.01 -16.16 -2.99
N ILE A 174 -0.73 -15.14 -2.60
CA ILE A 174 -0.36 -13.74 -2.81
C ILE A 174 -0.02 -13.13 -1.45
N ASP A 175 1.19 -12.60 -1.34
CA ASP A 175 1.68 -11.92 -0.14
C ASP A 175 1.91 -10.45 -0.40
N THR A 176 1.54 -9.64 0.59
CA THR A 176 1.95 -8.24 0.67
C THR A 176 3.10 -8.11 1.64
N ARG A 177 4.19 -7.50 1.18
CA ARG A 177 5.30 -7.08 2.02
C ARG A 177 5.35 -5.56 2.03
N VAL A 178 5.51 -4.99 3.21
CA VAL A 178 5.59 -3.53 3.38
C VAL A 178 6.95 -3.18 3.93
N GLN A 179 7.75 -2.45 3.17
CA GLN A 179 8.97 -1.82 3.66
C GLN A 179 8.55 -0.54 4.37
N VAL A 180 8.65 -0.51 5.69
CA VAL A 180 8.26 0.67 6.47
C VAL A 180 9.29 1.77 6.27
N LEU A 181 10.55 1.49 6.60
CA LEU A 181 11.68 2.39 6.44
C LEU A 181 12.99 1.58 6.52
N ASN A 182 13.93 1.80 5.59
CA ASN A 182 15.21 1.10 5.52
C ASN A 182 15.06 -0.43 5.59
N ASP A 183 15.62 -1.08 6.61
CA ASP A 183 15.61 -2.52 6.86
C ASP A 183 14.39 -2.99 7.66
N ILE A 184 13.45 -2.10 8.00
CA ILE A 184 12.23 -2.44 8.72
C ILE A 184 11.16 -2.90 7.74
N TRP A 185 10.79 -4.18 7.84
CA TRP A 185 9.79 -4.81 6.98
C TRP A 185 8.66 -5.46 7.78
N LEU A 186 7.44 -5.29 7.29
CA LEU A 186 6.31 -6.15 7.63
C LEU A 186 6.28 -7.33 6.66
N HIS A 187 6.39 -8.53 7.20
CA HIS A 187 6.31 -9.80 6.48
C HIS A 187 4.96 -10.47 6.72
N ARG A 188 4.70 -11.55 5.99
CA ARG A 188 3.45 -12.35 6.07
C ARG A 188 2.99 -12.54 7.52
N GLY A 189 1.76 -12.11 7.81
CA GLY A 189 1.11 -12.30 9.10
C GLY A 189 1.61 -11.41 10.26
N HIS A 190 2.54 -10.47 10.02
CA HIS A 190 2.98 -9.53 11.05
C HIS A 190 1.91 -8.47 11.38
N SER A 191 1.04 -8.16 10.42
CA SER A 191 -0.07 -7.22 10.57
C SER A 191 -1.23 -7.56 9.63
N SER A 192 -2.36 -6.87 9.78
CA SER A 192 -3.50 -6.97 8.85
C SER A 192 -3.11 -6.64 7.40
N LEU A 193 -2.15 -5.74 7.18
CA LEU A 193 -1.63 -5.35 5.86
C LEU A 193 -0.90 -6.48 5.13
N THR A 194 -0.52 -7.53 5.85
CA THR A 194 0.34 -8.62 5.37
C THR A 194 -0.33 -9.98 5.52
N ILE A 195 -1.67 -9.99 5.64
CA ILE A 195 -2.44 -11.23 5.62
C ILE A 195 -2.34 -11.83 4.21
N PRO A 196 -1.91 -13.09 4.08
CA PRO A 196 -1.79 -13.74 2.77
C PRO A 196 -3.17 -14.08 2.19
N PHE A 197 -3.25 -14.10 0.86
CA PHE A 197 -4.45 -14.49 0.14
C PHE A 197 -4.21 -15.72 -0.72
N GLU A 198 -4.98 -16.78 -0.48
CA GLU A 198 -4.83 -18.04 -1.20
C GLU A 198 -5.91 -18.23 -2.28
N ILE A 199 -5.50 -18.42 -3.54
CA ILE A 199 -6.43 -18.68 -4.65
C ILE A 199 -6.33 -20.16 -5.05
N PRO A 200 -7.42 -20.94 -5.00
CA PRO A 200 -7.45 -22.31 -5.51
C PRO A 200 -7.18 -22.37 -7.01
N LEU A 201 -6.43 -23.39 -7.43
CA LEU A 201 -6.21 -23.72 -8.83
C LEU A 201 -7.10 -24.92 -9.20
N GLU A 202 -7.90 -24.78 -10.25
CA GLU A 202 -8.69 -25.89 -10.77
C GLU A 202 -7.79 -26.87 -11.53
N GLN A 203 -7.90 -28.16 -11.20
CA GLN A 203 -7.11 -29.23 -11.81
C GLN A 203 -7.94 -30.05 -12.80
N PRO A 204 -7.35 -30.53 -13.91
CA PRO A 204 -5.96 -30.33 -14.34
C PRO A 204 -5.70 -28.89 -14.81
N PHE A 205 -4.61 -28.29 -14.34
CA PHE A 205 -4.23 -26.93 -14.70
C PHE A 205 -3.51 -26.92 -16.06
N ASN A 206 -4.23 -26.51 -17.12
CA ASN A 206 -3.75 -26.60 -18.51
C ASN A 206 -3.32 -25.26 -19.13
N TYR A 207 -3.25 -24.19 -18.33
CA TYR A 207 -2.88 -22.86 -18.81
C TYR A 207 -1.36 -22.68 -18.83
N ARG A 208 -0.89 -21.86 -19.76
CA ARG A 208 0.52 -21.56 -19.98
C ARG A 208 1.00 -20.44 -19.06
N TYR A 209 0.11 -19.50 -18.75
CA TYR A 209 0.43 -18.29 -18.01
C TYR A 209 -0.59 -17.97 -16.91
N LEU A 210 -0.09 -17.33 -15.85
CA LEU A 210 -0.90 -16.49 -14.97
C LEU A 210 -0.64 -15.03 -15.33
N ASN A 211 -1.69 -14.25 -15.52
CA ASN A 211 -1.61 -12.82 -15.74
C ASN A 211 -2.14 -12.09 -14.51
N PHE A 212 -1.36 -11.12 -14.03
CA PHE A 212 -1.72 -10.23 -12.93
C PHE A 212 -1.87 -8.82 -13.47
N ASP A 213 -3.05 -8.24 -13.33
CA ASP A 213 -3.37 -6.89 -13.79
C ASP A 213 -3.80 -6.04 -12.59
N TYR A 214 -3.14 -4.90 -12.35
CA TYR A 214 -3.53 -3.98 -11.30
C TYR A 214 -4.29 -2.79 -11.88
N TYR A 215 -5.55 -2.67 -11.49
CA TYR A 215 -6.47 -1.61 -11.91
C TYR A 215 -6.61 -0.56 -10.81
N ILE A 216 -6.76 0.69 -11.22
CA ILE A 216 -7.10 1.82 -10.33
C ILE A 216 -8.46 2.45 -10.67
N ASP A 217 -9.05 2.09 -11.83
CA ASP A 217 -10.35 2.55 -12.31
C ASP A 217 -11.02 1.41 -13.12
N PRO A 218 -12.34 1.13 -12.95
CA PRO A 218 -13.30 1.82 -12.08
C PRO A 218 -13.19 1.47 -10.59
N GLU A 219 -12.51 0.37 -10.26
CA GLU A 219 -12.29 -0.08 -8.88
C GLU A 219 -10.82 -0.50 -8.73
N ILE A 220 -10.26 -0.25 -7.54
CA ILE A 220 -8.90 -0.65 -7.21
C ILE A 220 -8.85 -2.15 -6.93
N GLU A 221 -8.18 -2.89 -7.80
CA GLU A 221 -8.14 -4.35 -7.74
C GLU A 221 -6.91 -4.93 -8.44
N LEU A 222 -6.28 -5.91 -7.79
CA LEU A 222 -5.36 -6.85 -8.42
C LEU A 222 -6.14 -8.04 -8.99
N LYS A 223 -6.25 -8.14 -10.32
CA LYS A 223 -6.92 -9.24 -11.00
C LYS A 223 -5.92 -10.32 -11.39
N CYS A 224 -6.29 -11.57 -11.15
CA CYS A 224 -5.58 -12.74 -11.64
C CYS A 224 -6.41 -13.41 -12.75
N SER A 225 -5.78 -13.69 -13.89
CA SER A 225 -6.38 -14.43 -15.00
C SER A 225 -5.42 -15.47 -15.56
N VAL A 226 -5.95 -16.40 -16.35
CA VAL A 226 -5.20 -17.52 -16.92
C VAL A 226 -5.25 -17.47 -18.45
N GLU A 227 -4.15 -17.85 -19.09
CA GLU A 227 -4.00 -17.90 -20.57
C GLU A 227 -3.29 -19.18 -21.02
#